data_AF-A0A367M328-F1
#
_entry.id   AF-A0A367M328-F1
#
_cell.length_a   1.000
_cell.length_b   1.000
_cell.length_c   1.000
_cell.angle_alpha   90.00
_cell.angle_beta   90.00
_cell.angle_gamma   90.00
#
_symmetry.space_group_name_H-M   'P 1'
#
loop_
_entity.id
_entity.type
_entity.pdbx_description
1 polymer ?
#
loop_
_entity_poly.entity_id
_entity_poly.type
_entity_poly.pdbx_seq_one_letter_code
_entity_poly.pdbx_strand_id
1 'polypeptide(L)' 'MISIKNVSKWYGDFQVLTDCSTEVAKGEVVVVCGPSGSGKST' A
#
# COMPACT_ATOMS: atom_id res chain seq x y z
N MET A 1 8.60 9.20 10.68
CA MET A 1 8.29 7.76 10.69
C MET A 1 6.86 7.63 10.22
N ILE A 2 6.65 6.90 9.13
CA ILE A 2 5.32 6.60 8.59
C ILE A 2 5.09 5.10 8.84
N SER A 3 3.92 4.72 9.33
CA SER A 3 3.55 3.32 9.55
C SER A 3 2.14 3.08 9.05
N ILE A 4 1.99 2.04 8.24
CA ILE A 4 0.73 1.54 7.70
C ILE A 4 0.58 0.13 8.25
N LYS A 5 -0.58 -0.17 8.86
CA LYS A 5 -0.84 -1.48 9.48
C LYS A 5 -2.18 -2.00 9.04
N ASN A 6 -2.17 -3.22 8.52
CA ASN A 6 -3.33 -4.02 8.17
C ASN A 6 -4.37 -3.28 7.31
N VAL A 7 -3.91 -2.49 6.35
CA VAL A 7 -4.81 -1.71 5.49
C VAL A 7 -5.40 -2.60 4.41
N SER A 8 -6.72 -2.64 4.38
CA SER A 8 -7.50 -3.21 3.27
C SER A 8 -8.33 -2.11 2.62
N LYS A 9 -8.43 -2.14 1.29
CA LYS A 9 -9.17 -1.14 0.52
C LYS A 9 -9.99 -1.81 -0.56
N TRP A 10 -11.22 -1.33 -0.70
CA TRP A 10 -12.19 -1.78 -1.69
C TRP A 10 -12.66 -0.60 -2.55
N TYR A 11 -12.93 -0.89 -3.81
CA TYR A 11 -13.70 -0.08 -4.74
C TYR A 11 -14.93 -0.88 -5.16
N GLY A 12 -16.07 -0.66 -4.51
CA GLY A 12 -17.23 -1.53 -4.63
C GLY A 12 -16.87 -2.96 -4.24
N ASP A 13 -17.15 -3.91 -5.13
CA ASP A 13 -16.87 -5.34 -4.91
C ASP A 13 -15.43 -5.75 -5.26
N PHE A 14 -14.57 -4.81 -5.64
CA PHE A 14 -13.18 -5.09 -5.97
C PHE A 14 -12.24 -4.72 -4.82
N GLN A 15 -11.55 -5.71 -4.26
CA GLN A 15 -10.51 -5.51 -3.25
C GLN A 15 -9.17 -5.18 -3.92
N VAL A 16 -8.70 -3.96 -3.73
CA VAL A 16 -7.45 -3.47 -4.33
C VAL A 16 -6.25 -3.60 -3.39
N LEU A 17 -6.46 -3.43 -2.07
CA LEU A 17 -5.45 -3.69 -1.05
C LEU A 17 -5.97 -4.77 -0.09
N THR A 18 -5.12 -5.75 0.19
CA THR A 18 -5.43 -6.87 1.07
C THR A 18 -4.41 -6.92 2.19
N ASP A 19 -4.82 -6.49 3.38
CA ASP A 19 -4.04 -6.56 4.62
C ASP A 19 -2.59 -6.05 4.51
N CYS A 20 -2.41 -4.89 3.87
CA CYS A 20 -1.08 -4.33 3.60
C CYS A 20 -0.50 -3.61 4.82
N SER A 21 0.75 -3.91 5.16
CA SER A 21 1.50 -3.26 6.23
C SER A 21 2.89 -2.85 5.76
N THR A 22 3.35 -1.66 6.14
CA THR A 22 4.70 -1.18 5.84
C THR A 22 5.11 -0.08 6.80
N GLU A 23 6.41 0.14 6.94
CA GLU A 23 6.99 1.21 7.75
C GLU A 23 8.08 1.93 6.94
N VAL A 24 8.10 3.25 7.05
CA VAL A 24 9.12 4.10 6.39
C VAL A 24 9.80 4.96 7.45
N ALA A 25 11.10 4.74 7.60
CA ALA A 25 11.93 5.47 8.54
C ALA A 25 12.19 6.90 8.06
N LYS A 26 12.61 7.78 8.99
CA LYS A 26 12.96 9.16 8.63
C LYS A 26 14.23 9.16 7.76
N GLY A 27 14.15 9.77 6.59
CA GLY A 27 15.27 9.84 5.64
C GLY A 27 15.35 8.65 4.66
N GLU A 28 14.45 7.68 4.78
CA GLU A 28 14.36 6.56 3.84
C GLU A 28 13.68 6.98 2.53
N VAL A 29 14.19 6.46 1.42
CA VAL A 29 13.60 6.64 0.08
C VAL A 29 13.11 5.29 -0.40
N VAL A 30 11.79 5.16 -0.54
CA VAL A 30 11.13 3.90 -0.90
C VAL A 30 10.47 4.03 -2.27
N VAL A 31 10.58 2.98 -3.09
CA VAL A 31 9.90 2.87 -4.38
C VAL A 31 8.83 1.78 -4.29
N VAL A 32 7.63 2.07 -4.78
CA VAL A 32 6.54 1.09 -4.88
C VAL A 32 6.36 0.71 -6.35
N CYS A 33 6.59 -0.56 -6.67
CA CYS A 33 6.54 -1.12 -8.03
C CYS A 33 5.57 -2.31 -8.13
N GLY A 34 5.11 -2.62 -9.35
CA GLY A 34 4.17 -3.71 -9.60
C GLY A 34 3.29 -3.48 -10.84
N PRO A 35 2.62 -4.53 -11.34
CA PRO A 35 1.79 -4.47 -12.55
C PRO A 35 0.59 -3.53 -12.40
N SER A 36 -0.01 -3.11 -13.52
CA SER A 36 -1.23 -2.30 -13.50
C SER A 36 -2.34 -2.97 -12.68
N GLY A 37 -3.07 -2.19 -11.88
CA GLY A 37 -4.12 -2.70 -10.99
C GLY A 37 -3.67 -3.23 -9.62
N SER A 38 -2.36 -3.32 -9.34
CA SER A 38 -1.84 -3.86 -8.07
C SER A 38 -1.96 -2.95 -6.84
N GLY A 39 -2.72 -1.84 -6.92
CA GLY A 39 -2.94 -0.93 -5.78
C GLY A 39 -1.84 0.09 -5.45
N LYS A 40 -0.81 0.25 -6.29
CA LYS A 40 0.33 1.15 -6.01
C LYS A 40 -0.03 2.63 -5.77
N SER A 41 -1.04 3.12 -6.49
CA SER A 41 -1.48 4.52 -6.43
C SER A 41 -2.69 4.71 -5.51
N THR A 42 -3.17 3.64 -4.89
CA THR A 42 -4.31 3.60 -3.99
C THR A 42 -3.84 3.53 -2.55
#